data_AF-A0A8J8FQJ5-F1
#
_entry.id   AF-A0A8J8FQJ5-F1
#
_cell.length_a   1.000
_cell.length_b   1.000
_cell.length_c   1.000
_cell.angle_alpha   90.00
_cell.angle_beta   90.00
_cell.angle_gamma   90.00
#
_symmetry.space_group_name_H-M   'P 1'
#
loop_
_entity.id
_entity.type
_entity.pdbx_description
1 polymer ?
#
loop_
_entity_poly.entity_id
_entity_poly.type
_entity_poly.pdbx_seq_one_letter_code
_entity_poly.pdbx_strand_id
1 'polypeptide(L)'
;EQKLETIDELVLILGNQLNTFNKELTDTHPKQALTAFNTSITKALQSNTNNAPKATLEQLQKNITLFLSTYNEENNSPHLLLEKNILGLLPYTMERLRTSLTATPYQLADLPDYVRNHWLSPNGLYKILITPEHDQNKLENLKQFVAEVQTAAPSSSGLPVADQASGTAVVNAFIQAFTGAIIAIFLLLLIILRDFRSTLLVIGPLLLAGLLTGATNVLLNNTFNFANIIALPLLMGMGVDSGIHIMHRLKSGMSCNKEILQSSTARGVFFSSLTTMCSFSSLAFTSHVGTASMGLLLAVGIFFTLVCTLIVLPAFYGHRN
;
A
#
# COMPACT_ATOMS: atom_id res chain seq x y z
N GLU A 1 24.34 -0.12 29.58
CA GLU A 1 25.01 -0.24 30.89
C GLU A 1 25.72 1.05 31.28
N GLN A 2 26.76 1.51 30.58
CA GLN A 2 27.47 2.77 30.90
C GLN A 2 26.57 3.99 31.15
N LYS A 3 25.51 4.18 30.36
CA LYS A 3 24.56 5.30 30.57
C LYS A 3 23.74 5.21 31.86
N LEU A 4 23.40 3.99 32.30
CA LEU A 4 22.64 3.78 33.54
C LEU A 4 23.55 3.98 34.75
N GLU A 5 24.81 3.53 34.66
CA GLU A 5 25.82 3.75 35.69
C GLU A 5 26.10 5.25 35.93
N THR A 6 26.21 6.04 34.85
CA THR A 6 26.30 7.51 34.97
C THR A 6 25.05 8.13 35.59
N ILE A 7 23.87 7.58 35.29
CA ILE A 7 22.61 8.04 35.90
C ILE A 7 22.62 7.73 37.41
N ASP A 8 23.02 6.54 37.82
CA ASP A 8 23.12 6.14 39.23
C ASP A 8 24.11 7.01 40.01
N GLU A 9 25.28 7.33 39.43
CA GLU A 9 26.24 8.27 40.02
C GLU A 9 25.64 9.69 40.17
N LEU A 10 24.93 10.17 39.16
CA LEU A 10 24.27 11.47 39.20
C LEU A 10 23.11 11.50 40.20
N VAL A 11 22.36 10.41 40.35
CA VAL A 11 21.35 10.24 41.41
C VAL A 11 22.01 10.27 42.79
N LEU A 12 23.17 9.63 42.94
CA LEU A 12 23.90 9.61 44.21
C LEU A 12 24.38 11.01 44.62
N ILE A 13 24.78 11.84 43.65
CA ILE A 13 25.26 13.22 43.90
C ILE A 13 24.10 14.22 44.04
N LEU A 14 23.06 14.13 43.20
CA LEU A 14 22.03 15.17 43.04
C LEU A 14 20.63 14.76 43.51
N GLY A 15 20.38 13.47 43.75
CA GLY A 15 19.04 12.90 43.91
C GLY A 15 18.22 13.52 45.04
N ASN A 16 18.82 13.74 46.22
CA ASN A 16 18.09 14.33 47.35
C ASN A 16 17.82 15.84 47.14
N GLN A 17 18.70 16.55 46.43
CA GLN A 17 18.56 17.99 46.15
C GLN A 17 17.49 18.26 45.09
N LEU A 18 17.26 17.32 44.17
CA LEU A 18 16.23 17.44 43.14
C LEU A 18 14.80 17.37 43.71
N ASN A 19 14.61 16.67 44.83
CA ASN A 19 13.31 16.52 45.48
C ASN A 19 12.78 17.82 46.13
N THR A 20 13.62 18.84 46.32
CA THR A 20 13.23 20.08 47.00
C THR A 20 12.74 21.18 46.07
N PHE A 21 12.89 21.04 44.75
CA PHE A 21 12.56 22.10 43.78
C PHE A 21 11.06 22.30 43.51
N ASN A 22 10.23 21.33 43.89
CA ASN A 22 8.78 21.41 43.72
C ASN A 22 8.06 22.02 44.92
N LYS A 23 8.81 22.57 45.89
CA LYS A 23 8.25 23.22 47.08
C LYS A 23 7.92 24.68 46.76
N GLU A 24 6.67 25.08 46.97
CA GLU A 24 6.29 26.50 46.88
C GLU A 24 7.12 27.35 47.85
N LEU A 25 7.73 28.41 47.31
CA LEU A 25 8.47 29.38 48.10
C LEU A 25 7.47 30.33 48.78
N THR A 26 7.01 29.98 49.97
CA THR A 26 6.24 30.88 50.83
C THR A 26 7.19 31.88 51.50
N ASP A 27 6.94 33.19 51.35
CA ASP A 27 7.78 34.32 51.82
C ASP A 27 9.09 34.62 51.04
N THR A 28 8.96 34.92 49.74
CA THR A 28 10.09 35.43 48.95
C THR A 28 10.29 36.93 49.15
N HIS A 29 11.50 37.34 49.55
CA HIS A 29 11.97 38.73 49.53
C HIS A 29 13.07 38.86 48.46
N PRO A 30 12.72 39.03 47.15
CA PRO A 30 13.66 38.88 46.03
C PRO A 30 14.86 39.84 46.11
N LYS A 31 14.61 41.08 46.55
CA LYS A 31 15.66 42.09 46.77
C LYS A 31 16.69 41.65 47.80
N GLN A 32 16.27 41.04 48.90
CA GLN A 32 17.17 40.56 49.94
C GLN A 32 18.00 39.37 49.45
N ALA A 33 17.37 38.43 48.74
CA ALA A 33 18.07 37.29 48.14
C ALA A 33 19.13 37.74 47.11
N LEU A 34 18.79 38.68 46.22
CA LEU A 34 19.72 39.24 45.24
C LEU A 34 20.86 40.03 45.90
N THR A 35 20.60 40.73 47.00
CA THR A 35 21.63 41.45 47.77
C THR A 35 22.59 40.48 48.46
N ALA A 36 22.05 39.40 49.06
CA ALA A 36 22.85 38.34 49.67
C ALA A 36 23.69 37.59 48.62
N PHE A 37 23.13 37.34 47.43
CA PHE A 37 23.83 36.73 46.31
C PHE A 37 24.95 37.64 45.79
N ASN A 38 24.70 38.95 45.60
CA ASN A 38 25.73 39.91 45.20
C ASN A 38 26.88 39.98 46.22
N THR A 39 26.55 39.91 47.51
CA THR A 39 27.55 39.84 48.60
C THR A 39 28.38 38.56 48.53
N SER A 40 27.75 37.44 48.19
CA SER A 40 28.44 36.15 48.02
C SER A 40 29.35 36.14 46.79
N ILE A 41 28.94 36.74 45.66
CA ILE A 41 29.81 36.94 44.49
C ILE A 41 31.00 37.82 44.87
N THR A 42 30.78 38.87 45.66
CA THR A 42 31.87 39.76 46.12
C THR A 42 32.91 38.99 46.94
N LYS A 43 32.46 38.10 47.85
CA LYS A 43 33.37 37.21 48.61
C LYS A 43 34.07 36.19 47.71
N ALA A 44 33.38 35.65 46.71
CA ALA A 44 33.93 34.69 45.74
C ALA A 44 34.89 35.32 44.71
N LEU A 45 34.84 36.65 44.51
CA LEU A 45 35.82 37.41 43.72
C LEU A 45 37.05 37.81 44.55
N GLN A 46 36.88 37.97 45.87
CA GLN A 46 37.97 38.25 46.81
C GLN A 46 38.77 36.99 47.19
N SER A 47 38.11 35.83 47.23
CA SER A 47 38.76 34.52 47.32
C SER A 47 38.99 33.99 45.90
N ASN A 48 40.22 33.63 45.51
CA ASN A 48 40.49 33.06 44.17
C ASN A 48 39.82 31.68 44.02
N THR A 49 38.54 31.66 43.64
CA THR A 49 37.77 30.43 43.46
C THR A 49 37.99 29.86 42.05
N ASN A 50 38.31 28.57 41.95
CA ASN A 50 38.49 27.87 40.66
C ASN A 50 37.16 27.41 40.02
N ASN A 51 36.04 27.62 40.69
CA ASN A 51 34.75 27.03 40.31
C ASN A 51 34.00 27.86 39.25
N ALA A 52 34.42 29.09 38.96
CA ALA A 52 33.84 29.91 37.90
C ALA A 52 34.86 30.91 37.32
N PRO A 53 34.82 31.24 36.01
CA PRO A 53 35.69 32.25 35.43
C PRO A 53 35.47 33.63 36.06
N LYS A 54 36.57 34.28 36.50
CA LYS A 54 36.52 35.58 37.18
C LYS A 54 35.80 36.67 36.36
N ALA A 55 36.05 36.71 35.04
CA ALA A 55 35.41 37.66 34.13
C ALA A 55 33.87 37.53 34.11
N THR A 56 33.36 36.31 34.20
CA THR A 56 31.92 36.04 34.24
C THR A 56 31.31 36.51 35.56
N LEU A 57 32.02 36.30 36.68
CA LEU A 57 31.60 36.76 38.01
C LEU A 57 31.57 38.30 38.08
N GLU A 58 32.56 38.98 37.51
CA GLU A 58 32.61 40.46 37.45
C GLU A 58 31.46 41.03 36.59
N GLN A 59 31.20 40.44 35.43
CA GLN A 59 30.12 40.87 34.54
C GLN A 59 28.74 40.63 35.17
N LEU A 60 28.56 39.50 35.84
CA LEU A 60 27.34 39.18 36.58
C LEU A 60 27.13 40.15 37.75
N GLN A 61 28.18 40.43 38.53
CA GLN A 61 28.14 41.40 39.64
C GLN A 61 27.73 42.80 39.15
N LYS A 62 28.31 43.27 38.04
CA LYS A 62 27.96 44.55 37.43
C LYS A 62 26.50 44.62 37.04
N ASN A 63 25.99 43.59 36.39
CA ASN A 63 24.59 43.54 35.94
C ASN A 63 23.60 43.46 37.11
N ILE A 64 23.92 42.68 38.15
CA ILE A 64 23.09 42.60 39.37
C ILE A 64 23.09 43.92 40.11
N THR A 65 24.24 44.60 40.21
CA THR A 65 24.34 45.91 40.86
C THR A 65 23.55 46.98 40.11
N LEU A 66 23.63 47.00 38.77
CA LEU A 66 22.82 47.87 37.93
C LEU A 66 21.32 47.61 38.14
N PHE A 67 20.92 46.34 38.16
CA PHE A 67 19.53 45.93 38.38
C PHE A 67 19.03 46.35 39.77
N LEU A 68 19.80 46.11 40.84
CA LEU A 68 19.46 46.53 42.22
C LEU A 68 19.32 48.05 42.34
N SER A 69 20.10 48.83 41.57
CA SER A 69 20.01 50.31 41.57
C SER A 69 18.75 50.84 40.86
N THR A 70 18.16 50.05 39.97
CA THR A 70 16.92 50.40 39.22
C THR A 70 15.68 49.78 39.87
N TYR A 71 15.85 48.94 40.90
CA TYR A 71 14.78 48.21 41.57
C TYR A 71 13.93 49.14 42.46
N ASN A 72 12.65 49.29 42.14
CA ASN A 72 11.68 50.05 42.93
C ASN A 72 10.54 49.13 43.39
N GLU A 73 10.26 49.07 44.70
CA GLU A 73 9.28 48.14 45.29
C GLU A 73 7.84 48.42 44.88
N GLU A 74 7.51 49.65 44.48
CA GLU A 74 6.15 50.05 44.13
C GLU A 74 5.68 49.55 42.75
N ASN A 75 6.59 49.15 41.86
CA ASN A 75 6.25 48.78 40.48
C ASN A 75 6.51 47.27 40.24
N ASN A 76 5.51 46.46 40.58
CA ASN A 76 5.61 44.99 40.59
C ASN A 76 5.86 44.32 39.22
N SER A 77 5.76 45.03 38.11
CA SER A 77 5.68 44.40 36.79
C SER A 77 7.00 43.88 36.20
N PRO A 78 8.14 44.60 36.22
CA PRO A 78 9.33 44.19 35.46
C PRO A 78 10.12 43.04 36.10
N HIS A 79 10.19 42.99 37.43
CA HIS A 79 11.00 42.00 38.16
C HIS A 79 10.32 40.63 38.18
N LEU A 80 8.99 40.58 38.40
CA LEU A 80 8.20 39.36 38.31
C LEU A 80 8.25 38.75 36.90
N LEU A 81 8.32 39.60 35.86
CA LEU A 81 8.48 39.17 34.47
C LEU A 81 9.88 38.58 34.22
N LEU A 82 10.94 39.22 34.71
CA LEU A 82 12.30 38.73 34.57
C LEU A 82 12.51 37.42 35.35
N GLU A 83 12.04 37.35 36.60
CA GLU A 83 12.08 36.16 37.44
C GLU A 83 11.31 35.00 36.80
N LYS A 84 10.10 35.26 36.29
CA LYS A 84 9.32 34.25 35.55
C LYS A 84 10.03 33.79 34.28
N ASN A 85 10.72 34.69 33.56
CA ASN A 85 11.43 34.34 32.34
C ASN A 85 12.72 33.55 32.60
N ILE A 86 13.43 33.81 33.71
CA ILE A 86 14.69 33.14 34.05
C ILE A 86 14.46 31.85 34.84
N LEU A 87 13.58 31.88 35.84
CA LEU A 87 13.38 30.80 36.81
C LEU A 87 12.05 30.07 36.64
N GLY A 88 11.08 30.61 35.89
CA GLY A 88 9.78 29.98 35.72
C GLY A 88 9.83 28.59 35.06
N LEU A 89 10.84 28.32 34.23
CA LEU A 89 11.07 27.01 33.62
C LEU A 89 11.98 26.08 34.44
N LEU A 90 12.60 26.59 35.50
CA LEU A 90 13.53 25.81 36.31
C LEU A 90 12.84 24.62 37.01
N PRO A 91 11.65 24.76 37.65
CA PRO A 91 10.95 23.62 38.24
C PRO A 91 10.66 22.51 37.21
N TYR A 92 10.21 22.90 36.01
CA TYR A 92 9.96 21.96 34.92
C TYR A 92 11.25 21.25 34.45
N THR A 93 12.35 21.99 34.35
CA THR A 93 13.65 21.45 33.94
C THR A 93 14.20 20.48 34.98
N MET A 94 14.07 20.81 36.27
CA MET A 94 14.49 19.96 37.38
C MET A 94 13.64 18.70 37.48
N GLU A 95 12.33 18.79 37.21
CA GLU A 95 11.44 17.63 37.17
C GLU A 95 11.76 16.69 36.00
N ARG A 96 12.09 17.26 34.82
CA ARG A 96 12.59 16.47 33.68
C ARG A 96 13.91 15.77 34.00
N LEU A 97 14.84 16.46 34.66
CA LEU A 97 16.11 15.88 35.08
C LEU A 97 15.88 14.76 36.08
N ARG A 98 15.02 14.98 37.08
CA ARG A 98 14.61 13.96 38.06
C ARG A 98 14.04 12.72 37.37
N THR A 99 13.10 12.90 36.46
CA THR A 99 12.49 11.80 35.69
C THR A 99 13.53 11.04 34.85
N SER A 100 14.47 11.77 34.26
CA SER A 100 15.56 11.17 33.46
C SER A 100 16.54 10.37 34.33
N LEU A 101 16.73 10.79 35.58
CA LEU A 101 17.60 10.13 36.55
C LEU A 101 16.94 8.92 37.23
N THR A 102 15.63 8.72 37.07
CA THR A 102 14.92 7.52 37.56
C THR A 102 14.86 6.37 36.53
N ALA A 103 15.68 6.41 35.49
CA ALA A 103 15.65 5.40 34.43
C ALA A 103 16.15 4.04 34.93
N THR A 104 15.35 2.98 34.74
CA THR A 104 15.70 1.60 35.05
C THR A 104 15.88 0.76 33.78
N PRO A 105 16.52 -0.44 33.88
CA PRO A 105 16.59 -1.35 32.75
C PRO A 105 15.20 -1.75 32.27
N TYR A 106 14.92 -1.53 30.99
CA TYR A 106 13.62 -1.87 30.40
C TYR A 106 13.50 -3.38 30.16
N GLN A 107 12.47 -4.00 30.73
CA GLN A 107 12.20 -5.43 30.62
C GLN A 107 11.00 -5.70 29.72
N LEU A 108 10.86 -6.95 29.26
CA LEU A 108 9.67 -7.40 28.51
C LEU A 108 8.37 -7.21 29.33
N ALA A 109 8.50 -7.23 30.67
CA ALA A 109 7.44 -6.97 31.64
C ALA A 109 6.89 -5.53 31.56
N ASP A 110 7.72 -4.57 31.15
CA ASP A 110 7.41 -3.14 31.10
C ASP A 110 6.74 -2.70 29.78
N LEU A 111 6.60 -3.64 28.83
CA LEU A 111 5.85 -3.39 27.59
C LEU A 111 4.37 -3.18 27.89
N PRO A 112 3.75 -2.11 27.37
CA PRO A 112 2.31 -1.94 27.46
C PRO A 112 1.57 -3.17 26.89
N ASP A 113 0.46 -3.55 27.52
CA ASP A 113 -0.29 -4.75 27.15
C ASP A 113 -0.70 -4.74 25.66
N TYR A 114 -1.06 -3.57 25.12
CA TYR A 114 -1.40 -3.45 23.71
C TYR A 114 -0.22 -3.81 22.79
N VAL A 115 1.02 -3.50 23.16
CA VAL A 115 2.20 -3.91 22.37
C VAL A 115 2.44 -5.39 22.56
N ARG A 116 2.47 -5.86 23.80
CA ARG A 116 2.74 -7.28 24.11
C ARG A 116 1.77 -8.20 23.38
N ASN A 117 0.47 -7.91 23.42
CA ASN A 117 -0.56 -8.76 22.83
C ASN A 117 -0.52 -8.82 21.29
N HIS A 118 0.12 -7.86 20.61
CA HIS A 118 0.31 -7.92 19.16
C HIS A 118 1.45 -8.84 18.73
N TRP A 119 2.40 -9.13 19.63
CA TRP A 119 3.63 -9.86 19.34
C TRP A 119 3.75 -11.19 20.09
N LEU A 120 3.07 -11.35 21.22
CA LEU A 120 3.09 -12.56 22.04
C LEU A 120 1.67 -13.07 22.22
N SER A 121 1.43 -14.33 21.85
CA SER A 121 0.14 -14.98 22.07
C SER A 121 -0.04 -15.38 23.55
N PRO A 122 -1.29 -15.57 24.03
CA PRO A 122 -1.55 -16.11 25.36
C PRO A 122 -0.90 -17.47 25.62
N ASN A 123 -0.62 -18.24 24.55
CA ASN A 123 0.00 -19.56 24.61
C ASN A 123 1.54 -19.49 24.57
N GLY A 124 2.14 -18.30 24.64
CA GLY A 124 3.59 -18.10 24.62
C GLY A 124 4.24 -18.16 23.24
N LEU A 125 3.46 -18.05 22.15
CA LEU A 125 4.01 -18.02 20.78
C LEU A 125 4.36 -16.59 20.39
N TYR A 126 5.57 -16.39 19.89
CA TYR A 126 6.03 -15.11 19.37
C TYR A 126 5.67 -14.95 17.89
N LYS A 127 5.14 -13.79 17.52
CA LYS A 127 4.97 -13.37 16.14
C LYS A 127 6.30 -12.81 15.63
N ILE A 128 6.77 -13.34 14.52
CA ILE A 128 7.93 -12.80 13.81
C ILE A 128 7.41 -12.13 12.53
N LEU A 129 7.71 -10.84 12.36
CA LEU A 129 7.36 -10.11 11.15
C LEU A 129 8.58 -10.05 10.25
N ILE A 130 8.50 -10.68 9.08
CA ILE A 130 9.53 -10.63 8.05
C ILE A 130 9.06 -9.64 6.99
N THR A 131 9.83 -8.56 6.81
CA THR A 131 9.53 -7.54 5.80
C THR A 131 10.40 -7.77 4.57
N PRO A 132 9.83 -7.68 3.36
CA PRO A 132 10.61 -7.82 2.13
C PRO A 132 11.56 -6.63 1.94
N GLU A 133 12.74 -6.89 1.39
CA GLU A 133 13.71 -5.85 1.02
C GLU A 133 13.34 -5.17 -0.32
N HIS A 134 12.71 -5.91 -1.22
CA HIS A 134 12.38 -5.45 -2.57
C HIS A 134 10.89 -5.21 -2.78
N ASP A 135 10.57 -4.35 -3.75
CA ASP A 135 9.20 -4.03 -4.16
C ASP A 135 8.43 -5.30 -4.58
N GLN A 136 7.37 -5.61 -3.84
CA GLN A 136 6.53 -6.78 -4.02
C GLN A 136 5.51 -6.62 -5.16
N ASN A 137 5.37 -5.42 -5.75
CA ASN A 137 4.54 -5.23 -6.93
C ASN A 137 5.15 -5.89 -8.19
N LYS A 138 6.42 -6.29 -8.13
CA LYS A 138 7.07 -7.09 -9.17
C LYS A 138 6.89 -8.57 -8.85
N LEU A 139 6.25 -9.29 -9.78
CA LEU A 139 5.93 -10.72 -9.61
C LEU A 139 7.16 -11.58 -9.27
N GLU A 140 8.31 -11.30 -9.88
CA GLU A 140 9.54 -12.05 -9.63
C GLU A 140 10.05 -11.86 -8.20
N ASN A 141 10.05 -10.62 -7.71
CA ASN A 141 10.44 -10.31 -6.32
C ASN A 141 9.49 -10.97 -5.32
N LEU A 142 8.18 -10.95 -5.61
CA LEU A 142 7.16 -11.58 -4.77
C LEU A 142 7.38 -13.08 -4.66
N LYS A 143 7.54 -13.76 -5.81
CA LYS A 143 7.79 -15.21 -5.85
C LYS A 143 9.08 -15.57 -5.14
N GLN A 144 10.15 -14.80 -5.34
CA GLN A 144 11.43 -15.05 -4.70
C GLN A 144 11.32 -14.91 -3.18
N PHE A 145 10.75 -13.79 -2.69
CA PHE A 145 10.59 -13.54 -1.27
C PHE A 145 9.80 -14.65 -0.57
N VAL A 146 8.64 -15.01 -1.14
CA VAL A 146 7.80 -16.07 -0.57
C VAL A 146 8.52 -17.42 -0.60
N ALA A 147 9.22 -17.76 -1.69
CA ALA A 147 9.97 -19.01 -1.77
C ALA A 147 11.08 -19.09 -0.70
N GLU A 148 11.84 -18.02 -0.48
CA GLU A 148 12.89 -17.96 0.54
C GLU A 148 12.29 -18.09 1.95
N VAL A 149 11.23 -17.33 2.25
CA VAL A 149 10.57 -17.36 3.56
C VAL A 149 9.92 -18.71 3.84
N GLN A 150 9.24 -19.32 2.86
CA GLN A 150 8.60 -20.62 3.03
C GLN A 150 9.62 -21.77 3.11
N THR A 151 10.80 -21.63 2.50
CA THR A 151 11.89 -22.60 2.65
C THR A 151 12.41 -22.62 4.09
N ALA A 152 12.56 -21.45 4.72
CA ALA A 152 12.98 -21.36 6.12
C ALA A 152 11.84 -21.67 7.12
N ALA A 153 10.60 -21.28 6.78
CA ALA A 153 9.42 -21.44 7.62
C ALA A 153 8.20 -21.87 6.78
N PRO A 154 7.97 -23.19 6.62
CA PRO A 154 6.89 -23.72 5.77
C PRO A 154 5.48 -23.27 6.17
N SER A 155 5.25 -23.02 7.45
CA SER A 155 3.96 -22.55 7.99
C SER A 155 3.86 -21.01 8.02
N SER A 156 4.76 -20.30 7.33
CA SER A 156 4.69 -18.84 7.24
C SER A 156 3.42 -18.39 6.52
N SER A 157 2.90 -17.25 6.97
CA SER A 157 1.69 -16.64 6.42
C SER A 157 1.86 -15.12 6.32
N GLY A 158 0.97 -14.48 5.57
CA GLY A 158 0.99 -13.05 5.35
C GLY A 158 0.47 -12.69 3.97
N LEU A 159 0.38 -11.39 3.69
CA LEU A 159 -0.12 -10.89 2.41
C LEU A 159 0.69 -11.41 1.21
N PRO A 160 2.04 -11.37 1.20
CA PRO A 160 2.81 -11.85 0.04
C PRO A 160 2.54 -13.33 -0.30
N VAL A 161 2.48 -14.17 0.75
CA VAL A 161 2.19 -15.61 0.60
C VAL A 161 0.77 -15.82 0.05
N ALA A 162 -0.21 -15.09 0.61
CA ALA A 162 -1.61 -15.19 0.19
C ALA A 162 -1.81 -14.68 -1.25
N ASP A 163 -1.16 -13.57 -1.63
CA ASP A 163 -1.28 -12.97 -2.95
C ASP A 163 -0.67 -13.86 -4.04
N GLN A 164 0.53 -14.43 -3.79
CA GLN A 164 1.13 -15.38 -4.73
C GLN A 164 0.28 -16.65 -4.87
N ALA A 165 -0.17 -17.23 -3.75
CA ALA A 165 -0.98 -18.44 -3.76
C ALA A 165 -2.31 -18.21 -4.50
N SER A 166 -2.98 -17.08 -4.21
CA SER A 166 -4.24 -16.69 -4.87
C SER A 166 -4.03 -16.43 -6.36
N GLY A 167 -2.98 -15.69 -6.74
CA GLY A 167 -2.67 -15.45 -8.14
C GLY A 167 -2.43 -16.74 -8.93
N THR A 168 -1.68 -17.67 -8.35
CA THR A 168 -1.43 -18.99 -8.97
C THR A 168 -2.72 -19.80 -9.09
N ALA A 169 -3.53 -19.83 -8.03
CA ALA A 169 -4.81 -20.55 -8.04
C ALA A 169 -5.78 -19.97 -9.10
N VAL A 170 -5.85 -18.65 -9.21
CA VAL A 170 -6.70 -17.97 -10.19
C VAL A 170 -6.24 -18.27 -11.62
N VAL A 171 -4.94 -18.18 -11.91
CA VAL A 171 -4.40 -18.53 -13.23
C VAL A 171 -4.71 -19.98 -13.59
N ASN A 172 -4.51 -20.92 -12.66
CA ASN A 172 -4.82 -22.33 -12.89
C ASN A 172 -6.31 -22.57 -13.15
N ALA A 173 -7.19 -21.93 -12.37
CA ALA A 173 -8.63 -22.01 -12.56
C ALA A 173 -9.04 -21.47 -13.95
N PHE A 174 -8.42 -20.38 -14.40
CA PHE A 174 -8.68 -19.84 -15.73
C PHE A 174 -8.18 -20.72 -16.87
N ILE A 175 -7.01 -21.34 -16.73
CA ILE A 175 -6.53 -22.32 -17.71
C ILE A 175 -7.50 -23.49 -17.79
N GLN A 176 -7.92 -24.03 -16.65
CA GLN A 176 -8.90 -25.12 -16.60
C GLN A 176 -10.24 -24.72 -17.24
N ALA A 177 -10.76 -23.53 -16.92
CA ALA A 177 -12.01 -23.02 -17.48
C ALA A 177 -11.90 -22.77 -18.99
N PHE A 178 -10.81 -22.19 -19.47
CA PHE A 178 -10.59 -21.90 -20.88
C PHE A 178 -10.43 -23.19 -21.69
N THR A 179 -9.59 -24.13 -21.23
CA THR A 179 -9.44 -25.44 -21.87
C THR A 179 -10.76 -26.22 -21.85
N GLY A 180 -11.46 -26.22 -20.72
CA GLY A 180 -12.78 -26.85 -20.59
C GLY A 180 -13.81 -26.25 -21.54
N ALA A 181 -13.84 -24.92 -21.67
CA ALA A 181 -14.72 -24.22 -22.60
C ALA A 181 -14.42 -24.59 -24.06
N ILE A 182 -13.15 -24.61 -24.48
CA ILE A 182 -12.76 -25.02 -25.84
C ILE A 182 -13.20 -26.45 -26.14
N ILE A 183 -12.96 -27.38 -25.20
CA ILE A 183 -13.36 -28.79 -25.37
C ILE A 183 -14.89 -28.91 -25.45
N ALA A 184 -15.61 -28.26 -24.54
CA ALA A 184 -17.07 -28.28 -24.53
C ALA A 184 -17.67 -27.70 -25.82
N ILE A 185 -17.13 -26.56 -26.28
CA ILE A 185 -17.51 -25.91 -27.54
C ILE A 185 -17.23 -26.83 -28.73
N PHE A 186 -16.04 -27.45 -28.77
CA PHE A 186 -15.68 -28.38 -29.84
C PHE A 186 -16.64 -29.56 -29.92
N LEU A 187 -16.95 -30.20 -28.78
CA LEU A 187 -17.89 -31.32 -28.71
C LEU A 187 -19.31 -30.89 -29.11
N LEU A 188 -19.78 -29.74 -28.61
CA LEU A 188 -21.08 -29.18 -28.96
C LEU A 188 -21.18 -28.92 -30.47
N LEU A 189 -20.17 -28.28 -31.06
CA LEU A 189 -20.13 -28.03 -32.49
C LEU A 189 -20.07 -29.32 -33.32
N LEU A 190 -19.31 -30.32 -32.87
CA LEU A 190 -19.26 -31.63 -33.52
C LEU A 190 -20.64 -32.32 -33.52
N ILE A 191 -21.39 -32.21 -32.42
CA ILE A 191 -22.75 -32.76 -32.31
C ILE A 191 -23.73 -32.02 -33.23
N ILE A 192 -23.68 -30.68 -33.25
CA ILE A 192 -24.61 -29.84 -34.04
C ILE A 192 -24.30 -29.93 -35.53
N LEU A 193 -23.03 -29.77 -35.92
CA LEU A 193 -22.63 -29.70 -37.33
C LEU A 193 -22.43 -31.08 -37.96
N ARG A 194 -22.28 -32.13 -37.14
CA ARG A 194 -22.08 -33.54 -37.53
C ARG A 194 -20.94 -33.78 -38.53
N ASP A 195 -20.01 -32.83 -38.64
CA ASP A 195 -18.88 -32.88 -39.57
C ASP A 195 -17.67 -32.21 -38.93
N PHE A 196 -16.60 -32.98 -38.76
CA PHE A 196 -15.36 -32.53 -38.14
C PHE A 196 -14.74 -31.34 -38.89
N ARG A 197 -14.82 -31.33 -40.22
CA ARG A 197 -14.26 -30.23 -41.04
C ARG A 197 -15.04 -28.92 -40.83
N SER A 198 -16.37 -29.02 -40.79
CA SER A 198 -17.25 -27.89 -40.45
C SER A 198 -16.97 -27.34 -39.06
N THR A 199 -16.75 -28.21 -38.07
CA THR A 199 -16.40 -27.79 -36.71
C THR A 199 -15.09 -27.02 -36.68
N LEU A 200 -14.06 -27.51 -37.36
CA LEU A 200 -12.76 -26.84 -37.42
C LEU A 200 -12.83 -25.50 -38.16
N LEU A 201 -13.67 -25.41 -39.19
CA LEU A 201 -13.92 -24.17 -39.93
C LEU A 201 -14.58 -23.09 -39.06
N VAL A 202 -15.43 -23.45 -38.09
CA VAL A 202 -16.01 -22.49 -37.14
C VAL A 202 -15.01 -22.10 -36.06
N ILE A 203 -14.28 -23.07 -35.51
CA ILE A 203 -13.33 -22.82 -34.42
C ILE A 203 -12.10 -22.02 -34.89
N GLY A 204 -11.60 -22.26 -36.09
CA GLY A 204 -10.40 -21.57 -36.62
C GLY A 204 -10.51 -20.04 -36.60
N PRO A 205 -11.53 -19.44 -37.24
CA PRO A 205 -11.80 -18.01 -37.20
C PRO A 205 -12.04 -17.46 -35.79
N LEU A 206 -12.63 -18.25 -34.89
CA LEU A 206 -12.79 -17.86 -33.48
C LEU A 206 -11.48 -17.79 -32.73
N LEU A 207 -10.59 -18.79 -32.91
CA LEU A 207 -9.25 -18.77 -32.34
C LEU A 207 -8.45 -17.58 -32.88
N LEU A 208 -8.58 -17.30 -34.18
CA LEU A 208 -7.99 -16.11 -34.79
C LEU A 208 -8.52 -14.82 -34.16
N ALA A 209 -9.84 -14.70 -33.95
CA ALA A 209 -10.43 -13.55 -33.27
C ALA A 209 -9.90 -13.39 -31.83
N GLY A 210 -9.80 -14.50 -31.08
CA GLY A 210 -9.21 -14.50 -29.74
C GLY A 210 -7.74 -14.04 -29.74
N LEU A 211 -6.95 -14.51 -30.71
CA LEU A 211 -5.56 -14.07 -30.88
C LEU A 211 -5.46 -12.58 -31.21
N LEU A 212 -6.26 -12.09 -32.15
CA LEU A 212 -6.31 -10.67 -32.53
C LEU A 212 -6.76 -9.78 -31.36
N THR A 213 -7.67 -10.28 -30.52
CA THR A 213 -8.10 -9.61 -29.29
C THR A 213 -6.94 -9.50 -28.32
N GLY A 214 -6.23 -10.60 -28.07
CA GLY A 214 -5.03 -10.60 -27.22
C GLY A 214 -3.92 -9.70 -27.75
N ALA A 215 -3.64 -9.73 -29.05
CA ALA A 215 -2.66 -8.87 -29.70
C ALA A 215 -3.02 -7.39 -29.57
N THR A 216 -4.30 -7.05 -29.75
CA THR A 216 -4.79 -5.68 -29.57
C THR A 216 -4.68 -5.24 -28.12
N ASN A 217 -4.92 -6.14 -27.17
CA ASN A 217 -4.77 -5.86 -25.75
C ASN A 217 -3.33 -5.46 -25.39
N VAL A 218 -2.34 -6.14 -26.00
CA VAL A 218 -0.91 -5.78 -25.88
C VAL A 218 -0.63 -4.41 -26.50
N LEU A 219 -1.17 -4.12 -27.69
CA LEU A 219 -0.99 -2.82 -28.35
C LEU A 219 -1.61 -1.66 -27.55
N LEU A 220 -2.73 -1.91 -26.85
CA LEU A 220 -3.39 -0.94 -25.99
C LEU A 220 -2.74 -0.79 -24.61
N ASN A 221 -1.64 -1.52 -24.33
CA ASN A 221 -1.01 -1.61 -23.01
C ASN A 221 -1.99 -1.99 -21.88
N ASN A 222 -3.04 -2.73 -22.20
CA ASN A 222 -4.02 -3.19 -21.23
C ASN A 222 -3.60 -4.59 -20.77
N THR A 223 -3.04 -4.70 -19.56
CA THR A 223 -2.56 -5.99 -19.04
C THR A 223 -3.72 -6.90 -18.65
N PHE A 224 -3.53 -8.21 -18.78
CA PHE A 224 -4.49 -9.16 -18.22
C PHE A 224 -4.48 -9.07 -16.70
N ASN A 225 -5.67 -9.00 -16.12
CA ASN A 225 -5.92 -8.96 -14.68
C ASN A 225 -7.04 -9.96 -14.34
N PHE A 226 -7.31 -10.14 -13.05
CA PHE A 226 -8.30 -11.12 -12.58
C PHE A 226 -9.72 -10.87 -13.10
N ALA A 227 -10.08 -9.63 -13.45
CA ALA A 227 -11.39 -9.33 -14.01
C ALA A 227 -11.44 -9.58 -15.52
N ASN A 228 -10.49 -9.02 -16.28
CA ASN A 228 -10.58 -9.06 -17.75
C ASN A 228 -10.22 -10.42 -18.35
N ILE A 229 -9.52 -11.31 -17.63
CA ILE A 229 -9.18 -12.65 -18.13
C ILE A 229 -10.42 -13.55 -18.34
N ILE A 230 -11.51 -13.28 -17.61
CA ILE A 230 -12.82 -13.96 -17.75
C ILE A 230 -13.41 -13.76 -19.15
N ALA A 231 -13.05 -12.66 -19.82
CA ALA A 231 -13.61 -12.32 -21.12
C ALA A 231 -13.19 -13.31 -22.22
N LEU A 232 -12.04 -13.99 -22.12
CA LEU A 232 -11.56 -14.88 -23.18
C LEU A 232 -12.47 -16.12 -23.37
N PRO A 233 -12.80 -16.93 -22.34
CA PRO A 233 -13.80 -17.99 -22.47
C PRO A 233 -15.18 -17.47 -22.90
N LEU A 234 -15.59 -16.30 -22.40
CA LEU A 234 -16.89 -15.71 -22.71
C LEU A 234 -17.01 -15.34 -24.20
N LEU A 235 -15.95 -14.75 -24.77
CA LEU A 235 -15.87 -14.42 -26.19
C LEU A 235 -15.95 -15.67 -27.08
N MET A 236 -15.31 -16.77 -26.68
CA MET A 236 -15.41 -18.04 -27.41
C MET A 236 -16.86 -18.52 -27.47
N GLY A 237 -17.56 -18.49 -26.33
CA GLY A 237 -18.97 -18.89 -26.27
C GLY A 237 -19.87 -18.03 -27.16
N MET A 238 -19.75 -16.71 -27.06
CA MET A 238 -20.56 -15.77 -27.85
C MET A 238 -20.21 -15.83 -29.35
N GLY A 239 -18.94 -16.05 -29.70
CA GLY A 239 -18.52 -16.15 -31.09
C GLY A 239 -19.03 -17.40 -31.79
N VAL A 240 -19.18 -18.50 -31.06
CA VAL A 240 -19.64 -19.76 -31.65
C VAL A 240 -21.09 -19.66 -32.12
N ASP A 241 -21.94 -18.94 -31.39
CA ASP A 241 -23.33 -18.71 -31.79
C ASP A 241 -23.41 -18.05 -33.18
N SER A 242 -22.69 -16.94 -33.36
CA SER A 242 -22.58 -16.25 -34.65
C SER A 242 -21.98 -17.15 -35.74
N GLY A 243 -20.95 -17.94 -35.39
CA GLY A 243 -20.31 -18.89 -36.28
C GLY A 243 -21.25 -19.99 -36.78
N ILE A 244 -22.10 -20.55 -35.90
CA ILE A 244 -23.10 -21.57 -36.25
C ILE A 244 -24.12 -21.01 -37.24
N HIS A 245 -24.66 -19.82 -36.98
CA HIS A 245 -25.65 -19.19 -37.85
C HIS A 245 -25.12 -18.97 -39.27
N ILE A 246 -23.90 -18.46 -39.40
CA ILE A 246 -23.26 -18.26 -40.71
C ILE A 246 -22.90 -19.59 -41.37
N MET A 247 -22.39 -20.57 -40.62
CA MET A 247 -22.06 -21.90 -41.15
C MET A 247 -23.30 -22.64 -41.67
N HIS A 248 -24.42 -22.57 -40.97
CA HIS A 248 -25.68 -23.18 -41.42
C HIS A 248 -26.17 -22.51 -42.72
N ARG A 249 -26.01 -21.17 -42.82
CA ARG A 249 -26.36 -20.43 -44.04
C ARG A 249 -25.45 -20.80 -45.21
N LEU A 250 -24.15 -20.96 -44.98
CA LEU A 250 -23.17 -21.44 -45.96
C LEU A 250 -23.53 -22.84 -46.49
N LYS A 251 -23.91 -23.76 -45.60
CA LYS A 251 -24.36 -25.12 -45.98
C LYS A 251 -25.66 -25.13 -46.78
N SER A 252 -26.51 -24.10 -46.63
CA SER A 252 -27.81 -24.01 -47.32
C SER A 252 -27.75 -23.58 -48.81
N GLY A 253 -26.56 -23.39 -49.38
CA GLY A 253 -26.37 -23.33 -50.84
C GLY A 253 -26.00 -21.97 -51.44
N MET A 254 -25.75 -20.91 -50.65
CA MET A 254 -25.15 -19.68 -51.19
C MET A 254 -23.63 -19.85 -51.30
N SER A 255 -23.15 -20.11 -52.52
CA SER A 255 -21.72 -20.37 -52.80
C SER A 255 -20.86 -19.11 -52.92
N CYS A 256 -21.44 -17.91 -53.00
CA CYS A 256 -20.67 -16.68 -53.24
C CYS A 256 -20.55 -15.81 -51.98
N ASN A 257 -19.32 -15.40 -51.61
CA ASN A 257 -19.04 -14.46 -50.52
C ASN A 257 -19.89 -13.18 -50.59
N LYS A 258 -20.24 -12.71 -51.79
CA LYS A 258 -21.10 -11.53 -52.00
C LYS A 258 -22.57 -11.77 -51.60
N GLU A 259 -23.08 -12.98 -51.74
CA GLU A 259 -24.49 -13.30 -51.44
C GLU A 259 -24.72 -13.48 -49.94
N ILE A 260 -23.75 -14.00 -49.20
CA ILE A 260 -23.87 -14.23 -47.76
C ILE A 260 -23.92 -12.91 -46.99
N LEU A 261 -23.06 -11.95 -47.31
CA LEU A 261 -23.09 -10.62 -46.68
C LEU A 261 -24.40 -9.86 -46.94
N GLN A 262 -25.09 -10.19 -48.04
CA GLN A 262 -26.41 -9.63 -48.36
C GLN A 262 -27.56 -10.40 -47.69
N SER A 263 -27.29 -11.55 -47.06
CA SER A 263 -28.30 -12.37 -46.42
C SER A 263 -28.87 -11.73 -45.15
N SER A 264 -30.14 -12.04 -44.85
CA SER A 264 -30.79 -11.64 -43.61
C SER A 264 -30.07 -12.19 -42.37
N THR A 265 -29.46 -13.38 -42.46
CA THR A 265 -28.67 -13.98 -41.39
C THR A 265 -27.42 -13.16 -41.06
N ALA A 266 -26.65 -12.75 -42.08
CA ALA A 266 -25.46 -11.93 -41.86
C ALA A 266 -25.80 -10.55 -41.26
N ARG A 267 -26.90 -9.93 -41.71
CA ARG A 267 -27.42 -8.69 -41.12
C ARG A 267 -27.85 -8.89 -39.66
N GLY A 268 -28.55 -9.99 -39.37
CA GLY A 268 -28.96 -10.34 -38.01
C GLY A 268 -27.77 -10.51 -37.07
N VAL A 269 -26.75 -11.26 -37.49
CA VAL A 269 -25.50 -11.44 -36.74
C VAL A 269 -24.76 -10.10 -36.54
N PHE A 270 -24.72 -9.25 -37.56
CA PHE A 270 -24.11 -7.93 -37.48
C PHE A 270 -24.79 -7.04 -36.43
N PHE A 271 -26.13 -6.88 -36.50
CA PHE A 271 -26.85 -6.04 -35.55
C PHE A 271 -26.84 -6.63 -34.13
N SER A 272 -26.95 -7.94 -33.98
CA SER A 272 -26.83 -8.61 -32.68
C SER A 272 -25.46 -8.35 -32.05
N SER A 273 -24.38 -8.54 -32.82
CA SER A 273 -23.01 -8.28 -32.36
C SER A 273 -22.81 -6.80 -32.02
N LEU A 274 -23.39 -5.88 -32.80
CA LEU A 274 -23.32 -4.45 -32.55
C LEU A 274 -23.99 -4.07 -31.22
N THR A 275 -25.17 -4.61 -30.92
CA THR A 275 -25.85 -4.39 -29.63
C THR A 275 -25.01 -4.90 -28.46
N THR A 276 -24.44 -6.10 -28.59
CA THR A 276 -23.58 -6.69 -27.54
C THR A 276 -22.30 -5.89 -27.35
N MET A 277 -21.69 -5.43 -28.45
CA MET A 277 -20.52 -4.55 -28.42
C MET A 277 -20.85 -3.23 -27.72
N CYS A 278 -21.98 -2.59 -28.01
CA CYS A 278 -22.44 -1.39 -27.30
C CYS A 278 -22.64 -1.64 -25.79
N SER A 279 -23.18 -2.79 -25.42
CA SER A 279 -23.37 -3.18 -24.02
C SER A 279 -22.04 -3.30 -23.27
N PHE A 280 -21.05 -4.00 -23.82
CA PHE A 280 -19.73 -4.12 -23.19
C PHE A 280 -18.89 -2.84 -23.28
N SER A 281 -19.05 -2.04 -24.34
CA SER A 281 -18.44 -0.71 -24.43
C SER A 281 -18.94 0.21 -23.31
N SER A 282 -20.21 0.14 -22.92
CA SER A 282 -20.73 0.88 -21.76
C SER A 282 -19.97 0.53 -20.48
N LEU A 283 -19.62 -0.76 -20.33
CA LEU A 283 -18.85 -1.25 -19.19
C LEU A 283 -17.42 -0.68 -19.15
N ALA A 284 -16.85 -0.30 -20.29
CA ALA A 284 -15.54 0.35 -20.37
C ALA A 284 -15.50 1.75 -19.74
N PHE A 285 -16.66 2.41 -19.56
CA PHE A 285 -16.77 3.76 -18.97
C PHE A 285 -16.96 3.75 -17.45
N THR A 286 -16.91 2.58 -16.80
CA THR A 286 -16.98 2.48 -15.34
C THR A 286 -15.71 3.00 -14.65
N SER A 287 -15.84 3.49 -13.41
CA SER A 287 -14.71 3.96 -12.60
C SER A 287 -13.83 2.81 -12.07
N HIS A 288 -14.36 1.59 -12.02
CA HIS A 288 -13.62 0.44 -11.51
C HIS A 288 -12.70 -0.14 -12.61
N VAL A 289 -11.39 0.04 -12.46
CA VAL A 289 -10.35 -0.30 -13.46
C VAL A 289 -10.47 -1.74 -13.99
N GLY A 290 -10.71 -2.73 -13.12
CA GLY A 290 -10.91 -4.13 -13.54
C GLY A 290 -12.07 -4.30 -14.52
N THR A 291 -13.26 -3.84 -14.15
CA THR A 291 -14.48 -3.86 -14.96
C THR A 291 -14.36 -3.02 -16.23
N ALA A 292 -13.70 -1.87 -16.17
CA ALA A 292 -13.43 -1.03 -17.34
C ALA A 292 -12.55 -1.77 -18.37
N SER A 293 -11.45 -2.35 -17.91
CA SER A 293 -10.54 -3.13 -18.77
C SER A 293 -11.20 -4.37 -19.38
N MET A 294 -12.12 -5.01 -18.64
CA MET A 294 -12.92 -6.13 -19.12
C MET A 294 -13.90 -5.70 -20.20
N GLY A 295 -14.62 -4.60 -20.01
CA GLY A 295 -15.53 -4.03 -21.00
C GLY A 295 -14.83 -3.70 -22.31
N LEU A 296 -13.66 -3.06 -22.23
CA LEU A 296 -12.82 -2.75 -23.39
C LEU A 296 -12.40 -4.04 -24.15
N LEU A 297 -11.91 -5.04 -23.42
CA LEU A 297 -11.47 -6.30 -24.00
C LEU A 297 -12.62 -7.05 -24.69
N LEU A 298 -13.81 -7.06 -24.09
CA LEU A 298 -15.00 -7.67 -24.65
C LEU A 298 -15.50 -6.95 -25.90
N ALA A 299 -15.50 -5.62 -25.91
CA ALA A 299 -15.89 -4.83 -27.08
C ALA A 299 -14.96 -5.09 -28.27
N VAL A 300 -13.65 -5.06 -28.04
CA VAL A 300 -12.63 -5.40 -29.04
C VAL A 300 -12.78 -6.85 -29.50
N GLY A 301 -13.03 -7.77 -28.57
CA GLY A 301 -13.20 -9.18 -28.87
C GLY A 301 -14.41 -9.48 -29.73
N ILE A 302 -15.55 -8.84 -29.46
CA ILE A 302 -16.76 -8.96 -30.28
C ILE A 302 -16.53 -8.38 -31.66
N PHE A 303 -15.84 -7.24 -31.77
CA PHE A 303 -15.47 -6.67 -33.06
C PHE A 303 -14.66 -7.67 -33.91
N PHE A 304 -13.60 -8.26 -33.36
CA PHE A 304 -12.82 -9.25 -34.11
C PHE A 304 -13.59 -10.54 -34.39
N THR A 305 -14.43 -10.97 -33.46
CA THR A 305 -15.30 -12.14 -33.64
C THR A 305 -16.27 -11.94 -34.79
N LEU A 306 -16.90 -10.76 -34.87
CA LEU A 306 -17.78 -10.37 -35.95
C LEU A 306 -17.05 -10.35 -37.30
N VAL A 307 -15.88 -9.71 -37.35
CA VAL A 307 -15.04 -9.63 -38.55
C VAL A 307 -14.61 -11.03 -39.01
N CYS A 308 -14.12 -11.87 -38.11
CA CYS A 308 -13.70 -13.23 -38.44
C CYS A 308 -14.88 -14.10 -38.89
N THR A 309 -16.04 -13.94 -38.27
CA THR A 309 -17.23 -14.74 -38.61
C THR A 309 -17.85 -14.33 -39.95
N LEU A 310 -17.87 -13.04 -40.29
CA LEU A 310 -18.49 -12.57 -41.53
C LEU A 310 -17.55 -12.54 -42.73
N ILE A 311 -16.23 -12.45 -42.51
CA ILE A 311 -15.25 -12.33 -43.60
C ILE A 311 -14.42 -13.62 -43.70
N VAL A 312 -13.78 -14.03 -42.60
CA VAL A 312 -12.79 -15.11 -42.61
C VAL A 312 -13.47 -16.46 -42.81
N LEU A 313 -14.55 -16.74 -42.08
CA LEU A 313 -15.28 -18.01 -42.18
C LEU A 313 -15.83 -18.28 -43.61
N PRO A 314 -16.57 -17.35 -44.27
CA PRO A 314 -16.97 -17.54 -45.66
C PRO A 314 -15.81 -17.67 -46.64
N ALA A 315 -14.71 -16.93 -46.44
CA ALA A 315 -13.52 -17.02 -47.30
C ALA A 315 -12.87 -18.42 -47.26
N PHE A 316 -12.75 -19.01 -46.07
CA PHE A 316 -12.23 -20.38 -45.92
C PHE A 316 -13.21 -21.45 -46.41
N TYR A 317 -14.52 -21.21 -46.30
CA TYR A 317 -15.53 -22.13 -46.86
C TYR A 317 -15.55 -22.07 -48.39
N GLY A 318 -15.44 -20.88 -48.99
CA GLY A 318 -15.51 -20.68 -50.45
C GLY A 318 -14.35 -21.30 -51.23
N HIS A 319 -13.17 -21.47 -50.61
CA HIS A 319 -12.03 -22.19 -51.22
C HIS A 319 -12.24 -23.71 -51.34
N ARG A 320 -13.37 -24.24 -50.87
CA ARG A 320 -13.71 -25.68 -50.87
C ARG A 320 -14.55 -26.11 -52.09
N ASN A 321 -15.17 -25.16 -52.81
CA ASN A 321 -15.95 -25.40 -54.03
C ASN A 321 -15.15 -24.97 -55.27
#